data_AF-A0A2N9LSG1-F1
#
_entry.id   AF-A0A2N9LSG1-F1
#
_cell.length_a   1.000
_cell.length_b   1.000
_cell.length_c   1.000
_cell.angle_alpha   90.00
_cell.angle_beta   90.00
_cell.angle_gamma   90.00
#
_symmetry.space_group_name_H-M   'P 1'
#
loop_
_entity.id
_entity.type
_entity.pdbx_description
1 polymer ?
#
loop_
_entity_poly.entity_id
_entity_poly.type
_entity_poly.pdbx_seq_one_letter_code
_entity_poly.pdbx_strand_id
1 'polypeptide(L)'
;METVRGALLEMGLMLERESGVFGAAPKSPEEYIRDAVKRIREIVCPHSADILQRLHDPTTDVVTFLFDLVSPHFGNHIPGVGSVMKKVAEIGIALFCADPEGTLGKAAGV
;
A
#
# COMPACT_ATOMS: atom_id res chain seq x y z
N MET A 1 -9.10 -14.87 -6.85
CA MET A 1 -8.12 -14.43 -5.84
C MET A 1 -7.41 -13.23 -6.42
N GLU A 2 -7.69 -12.04 -5.92
CA GLU A 2 -6.98 -10.84 -6.36
C GLU A 2 -5.57 -10.83 -5.76
N THR A 3 -4.58 -10.58 -6.61
CA THR A 3 -3.17 -10.62 -6.22
C THR A 3 -2.74 -9.24 -5.72
N VAL A 4 -1.80 -9.21 -4.77
CA VAL A 4 -1.19 -7.97 -4.25
C VAL A 4 -0.67 -7.09 -5.40
N ARG A 5 -0.10 -7.72 -6.43
CA ARG A 5 0.34 -7.04 -7.67
C ARG A 5 -0.78 -6.32 -8.40
N GLY A 6 -1.93 -6.98 -8.58
CA GLY A 6 -3.08 -6.39 -9.29
C GLY A 6 -3.62 -5.16 -8.56
N ALA A 7 -3.79 -5.26 -7.24
CA ALA A 7 -4.23 -4.15 -6.41
C ALA A 7 -3.24 -2.97 -6.46
N LEU A 8 -1.93 -3.23 -6.34
CA LEU A 8 -0.91 -2.18 -6.43
C LEU A 8 -0.87 -1.50 -7.80
N LEU A 9 -1.10 -2.26 -8.87
CA LEU A 9 -1.18 -1.70 -10.22
C LEU A 9 -2.39 -0.75 -10.34
N GLU A 10 -3.57 -1.16 -9.85
CA GLU A 10 -4.76 -0.31 -9.87
C GLU A 10 -4.60 0.94 -8.99
N MET A 11 -3.97 0.80 -7.82
CA MET A 11 -3.61 1.92 -6.95
C MET A 11 -2.70 2.91 -7.68
N GLY A 12 -1.67 2.43 -8.37
CA GLY A 12 -0.76 3.29 -9.14
C GLY A 12 -1.46 4.00 -10.31
N LEU A 13 -2.33 3.29 -11.03
CA LEU A 13 -3.15 3.86 -12.10
C LEU A 13 -4.12 4.94 -11.57
N MET A 14 -4.68 4.72 -10.38
CA MET A 14 -5.55 5.72 -9.74
C MET A 14 -4.78 7.00 -9.42
N LEU A 15 -3.58 6.86 -8.81
CA LEU A 15 -2.73 8.01 -8.48
C LEU A 15 -2.33 8.81 -9.72
N GLU A 16 -2.05 8.15 -10.84
CA GLU A 16 -1.75 8.85 -12.09
C GLU A 16 -2.96 9.64 -12.60
N ARG A 17 -4.16 9.04 -12.59
CA ARG A 17 -5.40 9.72 -12.99
C ARG A 17 -5.68 10.95 -12.14
N GLU A 18 -5.45 10.87 -10.84
CA GLU A 18 -5.62 11.99 -9.89
C GLU A 18 -4.57 13.09 -10.09
N SER A 19 -3.35 12.73 -10.49
CA SER A 19 -2.26 13.70 -10.71
C SER A 19 -2.52 14.64 -11.89
N GLY A 20 -3.45 14.31 -12.79
CA GLY A 20 -3.85 15.17 -13.91
C GLY A 20 -2.73 15.43 -14.92
N VAL A 21 -1.64 14.67 -14.91
CA VAL A 21 -0.51 14.82 -15.83
C VAL A 21 -0.87 14.22 -17.19
N PHE A 22 -1.67 14.95 -17.96
CA PHE A 22 -1.97 14.60 -19.34
C PHE A 22 -0.75 14.91 -20.22
N GLY A 23 -0.20 13.88 -20.88
CA GLY A 23 0.89 14.03 -21.87
C GLY A 23 2.28 13.57 -21.42
N ALA A 24 2.42 12.99 -20.22
CA ALA A 24 3.63 12.23 -19.89
C ALA A 24 3.69 10.92 -20.71
N ALA A 25 4.90 10.44 -20.99
CA ALA A 25 5.07 9.11 -21.57
C ALA A 25 4.38 8.07 -20.67
N PRO A 26 3.67 7.08 -21.25
CA PRO A 26 2.97 6.07 -20.44
C PRO A 26 3.97 5.31 -19.57
N LYS A 27 3.73 5.28 -18.26
CA LYS A 27 4.55 4.54 -17.31
C LYS A 27 4.42 3.04 -17.54
N SER A 28 5.50 2.31 -17.23
CA SER A 28 5.47 0.85 -17.15
C SER A 28 4.62 0.36 -15.96
N PRO A 29 4.07 -0.87 -16.01
CA PRO A 29 3.39 -1.49 -14.88
C PRO A 29 4.20 -1.44 -13.57
N GLU A 30 5.52 -1.61 -13.66
CA GLU A 30 6.45 -1.58 -12.53
C GLU A 30 6.59 -0.17 -11.92
N GLU A 31 6.50 0.87 -12.74
CA GLU A 31 6.46 2.26 -12.26
C GLU A 31 5.18 2.56 -11.50
N TYR A 32 4.01 2.11 -11.99
CA TYR A 32 2.75 2.26 -11.25
C TYR A 32 2.79 1.55 -9.89
N ILE A 33 3.31 0.31 -9.86
CA ILE A 33 3.42 -0.46 -8.62
C ILE A 33 4.35 0.27 -7.64
N ARG A 34 5.50 0.81 -8.10
CA ARG A 34 6.41 1.59 -7.24
C ARG A 34 5.77 2.86 -6.72
N ASP A 35 5.02 3.59 -7.54
CA ASP A 35 4.29 4.78 -7.10
C ASP A 35 3.25 4.44 -6.03
N ALA A 36 2.52 3.33 -6.21
CA ALA A 36 1.57 2.84 -5.21
C ALA A 36 2.27 2.46 -3.89
N VAL A 37 3.36 1.69 -3.95
CA VAL A 37 4.16 1.30 -2.77
C VAL A 37 4.69 2.53 -2.03
N LYS A 38 5.22 3.51 -2.77
CA LYS A 38 5.70 4.77 -2.21
C LYS A 38 4.58 5.53 -1.51
N ARG A 39 3.41 5.61 -2.14
CA ARG A 39 2.26 6.29 -1.55
C ARG A 39 1.74 5.59 -0.29
N ILE A 40 1.69 4.26 -0.28
CA ILE A 40 1.36 3.47 0.91
C ILE A 40 2.35 3.76 2.04
N ARG A 41 3.66 3.81 1.73
CA ARG A 41 4.68 4.17 2.71
C ARG A 41 4.45 5.57 3.30
N GLU A 42 4.15 6.55 2.47
CA GLU A 42 3.85 7.92 2.90
C GLU A 42 2.65 8.00 3.86
N ILE A 43 1.67 7.10 3.70
CA ILE A 43 0.49 7.05 4.56
C ILE A 43 0.79 6.26 5.83
N VAL A 44 1.35 5.05 5.70
CA VAL A 44 1.48 4.08 6.80
C VAL A 44 2.64 4.41 7.74
N CYS A 45 3.80 4.77 7.21
CA CYS A 45 5.02 4.89 8.02
C CYS A 45 5.03 6.05 9.03
N PRO A 46 4.39 7.20 8.77
CA PRO A 46 4.20 8.22 9.82
C PRO A 46 3.43 7.70 11.04
N HIS A 47 2.54 6.73 10.86
CA HIS A 47 1.77 6.11 11.93
C HIS A 47 2.42 4.84 12.50
N SER A 48 3.65 4.50 12.08
CA SER A 48 4.30 3.24 12.47
C SER A 48 4.41 3.05 13.98
N ALA A 49 4.73 4.09 14.75
CA ALA A 49 4.79 4.02 16.20
C ALA A 49 3.43 3.68 16.83
N ASP A 50 2.36 4.34 16.38
CA ASP A 50 0.99 4.10 16.87
C ASP A 50 0.51 2.69 16.49
N ILE A 51 0.83 2.23 15.27
CA ILE A 51 0.51 0.88 14.80
C ILE A 51 1.25 -0.17 15.64
N LEU A 52 2.55 0.05 15.91
CA LEU A 52 3.36 -0.85 16.72
C LEU A 52 2.87 -0.90 18.18
N GLN A 53 2.42 0.22 18.74
CA GLN A 53 1.80 0.24 20.06
C GLN A 53 0.48 -0.56 20.08
N ARG A 54 -0.34 -0.42 19.03
CA ARG A 54 -1.60 -1.17 18.88
C ARG A 54 -1.40 -2.67 18.69
N LEU A 55 -0.27 -3.13 18.13
CA LEU A 55 0.06 -4.56 18.05
C LEU A 55 0.20 -5.23 19.43
N HIS A 56 0.46 -4.46 20.47
CA HIS A 56 0.55 -4.97 21.84
C HIS A 56 -0.83 -5.07 22.51
N ASP A 57 -1.88 -4.57 21.86
CA ASP A 57 -3.26 -4.70 22.30
C ASP A 57 -3.93 -5.89 21.58
N PRO A 58 -4.28 -6.97 22.32
CA PRO A 58 -4.86 -8.18 21.72
C PRO A 58 -6.26 -7.96 21.15
N THR A 59 -6.88 -6.79 21.36
CA THR A 59 -8.21 -6.45 20.86
C THR A 59 -8.20 -5.67 19.54
N THR A 60 -7.02 -5.21 19.10
CA THR A 60 -6.92 -4.37 17.91
C THR A 60 -6.59 -5.18 16.66
N ASP A 61 -7.50 -5.15 15.67
CA ASP A 61 -7.21 -5.63 14.32
C ASP A 61 -6.35 -4.60 13.57
N VAL A 62 -5.05 -4.84 13.51
CA VAL A 62 -4.09 -3.98 12.82
C VAL A 62 -4.37 -3.91 11.31
N VAL A 63 -4.93 -4.96 10.71
CA VAL A 63 -5.29 -4.93 9.29
C VAL A 63 -6.46 -3.99 9.05
N THR A 64 -7.47 -3.99 9.92
CA THR A 64 -8.57 -3.01 9.88
C THR A 64 -8.05 -1.59 10.04
N PHE A 65 -7.16 -1.36 11.02
CA PHE A 65 -6.58 -0.03 11.22
C PHE A 65 -5.76 0.45 10.00
N LEU A 66 -4.95 -0.43 9.40
CA LEU A 66 -4.21 -0.12 8.18
C LEU A 66 -5.14 0.15 7.00
N PHE A 67 -6.22 -0.61 6.88
CA PHE A 67 -7.24 -0.39 5.86
C PHE A 67 -7.92 0.98 6.04
N ASP A 68 -8.29 1.35 7.26
CA ASP A 68 -8.92 2.65 7.55
C ASP A 68 -7.97 3.83 7.31
N LEU A 69 -6.66 3.64 7.51
CA LEU A 69 -5.66 4.66 7.17
C LEU A 69 -5.50 4.85 5.66
N VAL A 70 -5.54 3.76 4.89
CA VAL A 70 -5.22 3.77 3.46
C VAL A 70 -6.45 3.99 2.58
N SER A 71 -7.63 3.53 3.01
CA SER A 71 -8.89 3.65 2.27
C SER A 71 -9.27 5.07 1.84
N PRO A 72 -9.10 6.12 2.68
CA PRO A 72 -9.37 7.51 2.27
C PRO A 72 -8.52 7.99 1.09
N HIS A 73 -7.37 7.35 0.84
CA HIS A 73 -6.43 7.74 -0.22
C HIS A 73 -6.56 6.92 -1.50
N PHE A 74 -7.17 5.74 -1.44
CA PHE A 74 -7.29 4.82 -2.57
C PHE A 74 -8.75 4.48 -2.91
N GLY A 75 -9.69 5.04 -2.14
CA GLY A 75 -11.11 4.73 -2.21
C GLY A 75 -11.41 3.30 -1.75
N ASN A 76 -12.61 3.09 -1.20
CA ASN A 76 -13.15 1.74 -0.93
C ASN A 76 -13.39 0.90 -2.21
N HIS A 77 -13.06 1.45 -3.38
CA HIS A 77 -13.41 0.89 -4.69
C HIS A 77 -12.25 0.17 -5.38
N ILE A 78 -11.01 0.24 -4.87
CA ILE A 78 -9.94 -0.59 -5.42
C ILE A 78 -10.03 -1.99 -4.80
N PRO A 79 -10.45 -2.99 -5.59
CA PRO A 79 -10.54 -4.34 -5.09
C PRO A 79 -9.13 -4.88 -4.81
N GLY A 80 -8.98 -5.56 -3.67
CA GLY A 80 -7.68 -6.06 -3.20
C GLY A 80 -6.84 -5.12 -2.32
N VAL A 81 -7.25 -3.89 -2.00
CA VAL A 81 -6.54 -3.03 -1.02
C VAL A 81 -6.38 -3.72 0.34
N GLY A 82 -7.40 -4.43 0.81
CA GLY A 82 -7.32 -5.24 2.03
C GLY A 82 -6.24 -6.32 1.97
N SER A 83 -6.04 -6.95 0.80
CA SER A 83 -4.96 -7.92 0.58
C SER A 83 -3.58 -7.26 0.66
N VAL A 84 -3.43 -6.02 0.17
CA VAL A 84 -2.18 -5.26 0.30
C VAL A 84 -1.92 -4.92 1.77
N MET A 85 -2.92 -4.45 2.51
CA MET A 85 -2.76 -4.10 3.93
C MET A 85 -2.48 -5.31 4.80
N LYS A 86 -3.15 -6.44 4.52
CA LYS A 86 -2.82 -7.71 5.14
C LYS A 86 -1.37 -8.09 4.85
N LYS A 87 -0.89 -7.89 3.62
CA LYS A 87 0.49 -8.21 3.26
C LYS A 87 1.51 -7.33 3.98
N VAL A 88 1.23 -6.04 4.13
CA VAL A 88 2.04 -5.11 4.92
C VAL A 88 2.09 -5.53 6.39
N ALA A 89 0.96 -5.95 6.97
CA ALA A 89 0.92 -6.49 8.33
C ALA A 89 1.72 -7.79 8.47
N GLU A 90 1.63 -8.72 7.50
CA GLU A 90 2.41 -9.98 7.47
C GLU A 90 3.92 -9.74 7.37
N ILE A 91 4.35 -8.77 6.56
CA ILE A 91 5.76 -8.36 6.44
C ILE A 91 6.24 -7.72 7.75
N GLY A 92 5.34 -7.03 8.46
CA GLY A 92 5.64 -6.24 9.63
C GLY A 92 5.97 -4.79 9.26
N ILE A 93 5.33 -3.86 9.96
CA ILE A 93 5.39 -2.42 9.67
C ILE A 93 6.80 -1.86 9.74
N ALA A 94 7.61 -2.29 10.71
CA ALA A 94 8.99 -1.85 10.85
C ALA A 94 9.85 -2.24 9.63
N LEU A 95 9.66 -3.46 9.12
CA LEU A 95 10.39 -3.96 7.95
C LEU A 95 9.90 -3.29 6.66
N PHE A 96 8.59 -3.14 6.51
CA PHE A 96 8.00 -2.41 5.39
C PHE A 96 8.50 -0.96 5.34
N CYS A 97 8.54 -0.25 6.46
CA CYS A 97 8.98 1.14 6.48
C CYS A 97 10.48 1.34 6.26
N ALA A 98 11.30 0.31 6.54
CA ALA A 98 12.73 0.31 6.27
C ALA A 98 13.03 0.10 4.77
N ASP A 99 12.32 -0.83 4.13
CA ASP A 99 12.51 -1.16 2.70
C ASP A 99 11.17 -1.56 2.03
N PRO A 100 10.32 -0.58 1.66
CA PRO A 100 8.99 -0.87 1.13
C PRO A 100 9.04 -1.49 -0.27
N GLU A 101 10.02 -1.10 -1.10
CA GLU A 101 10.20 -1.65 -2.45
C GLU A 101 10.77 -3.08 -2.38
N GLY A 102 11.79 -3.33 -1.55
CA GLY A 102 12.36 -4.66 -1.41
C GLY A 102 11.47 -5.66 -0.66
N THR A 103 10.41 -5.20 0.01
CA THR A 103 9.40 -6.06 0.66
C THR A 103 8.13 -6.19 -0.18
N LEU A 104 7.37 -5.11 -0.31
CA LEU A 104 6.07 -5.13 -0.99
C LEU A 104 6.22 -5.12 -2.52
N GLY A 105 7.24 -4.45 -3.06
CA GLY A 105 7.59 -4.52 -4.48
C GLY A 105 7.96 -5.94 -4.91
N LYS A 106 8.84 -6.63 -4.17
CA LYS A 106 9.14 -8.06 -4.42
C LYS A 106 7.92 -8.97 -4.31
N ALA A 107 7.05 -8.72 -3.32
CA ALA A 107 5.79 -9.46 -3.18
C ALA A 107 4.84 -9.24 -4.38
N ALA A 108 4.97 -8.10 -5.07
CA ALA A 108 4.28 -7.79 -6.30
C ALA A 108 5.03 -8.29 -7.57
N GLY A 109 6.19 -8.92 -7.43
CA GLY A 109 7.02 -9.39 -8.54
C GLY A 109 7.77 -8.27 -9.27
N VAL A 110 8.12 -7.20 -8.54
CA VAL A 110 8.90 -6.05 -9.02
C VAL A 110 10.21 -5.94 -8.25
#